data_AF-A0A379VK58-F1
#
_entry.id   AF-A0A379VK58-F1
#
_cell.length_a   1.000
_cell.length_b   1.000
_cell.length_c   1.000
_cell.angle_alpha   90.00
_cell.angle_beta   90.00
_cell.angle_gamma   90.00
#
_symmetry.space_group_name_H-M   'P 1'
#
loop_
_entity.id
_entity.type
_entity.pdbx_description
1 polymer ?
#
loop_
_entity_poly.entity_id
_entity_poly.type
_entity_poly.pdbx_seq_one_letter_code
_entity_poly.pdbx_strand_id
1 'polypeptide(L)'
;MDFIKGLWRDLRARPVDTLVRWQEQRFLWLLMAIAMGGLIILAHSFFQIYLYMAPCEQCVYIRYAMFVMVIGGVIAAINPKNIVLKLIGCIAAFYGSIMGIKFSIKLNGIHHAVHNADPDSLFGVQGCSTDPTFPFNLPLAEWAPEWFKPTGDCGYDAPIVPDWRNAQ
;
A
#
# COMPACT_ATOMS: atom_id res chain seq x y z
N MET A 1 19.54 18.60 -12.76
CA MET A 1 18.89 19.64 -11.93
C MET A 1 18.06 20.63 -12.75
N ASP A 2 18.46 20.96 -13.97
CA ASP A 2 17.75 21.96 -14.79
C ASP A 2 16.36 21.52 -15.25
N PHE A 3 16.18 20.21 -15.49
CA PHE A 3 14.87 19.62 -15.79
C PHE A 3 13.85 19.83 -14.63
N ILE A 4 14.28 19.62 -13.38
CA ILE A 4 13.41 19.78 -12.20
C ILE A 4 13.09 21.25 -11.97
N LYS A 5 14.06 22.15 -12.13
CA LYS A 5 13.84 23.60 -12.02
C LYS A 5 12.85 24.10 -13.07
N GLY A 6 12.93 23.58 -14.30
CA GLY A 6 11.96 23.84 -15.37
C GLY A 6 10.55 23.35 -15.03
N LEU A 7 10.43 22.11 -14.53
CA LEU A 7 9.17 21.51 -14.07
C LEU A 7 8.49 22.38 -12.99
N TRP A 8 9.27 22.84 -12.01
CA TRP A 8 8.77 23.62 -10.87
C TRP A 8 8.32 25.03 -11.27
N ARG A 9 9.01 25.65 -12.23
CA ARG A 9 8.63 26.94 -12.80
C ARG A 9 7.31 26.86 -13.57
N ASP A 10 7.15 25.83 -14.41
CA ASP A 10 5.94 25.61 -15.19
C ASP A 10 4.72 25.33 -14.29
N LEU A 11 4.91 24.52 -13.25
CA LEU A 11 3.87 24.23 -12.25
C LEU A 11 3.39 25.50 -11.54
N ARG A 12 4.32 26.39 -11.17
CA ARG A 12 3.99 27.66 -10.49
C ARG A 12 3.27 28.66 -11.41
N ALA A 13 3.59 28.66 -12.71
CA ALA A 13 3.01 29.61 -13.66
C ALA A 13 1.59 29.22 -14.12
N ARG A 14 1.38 27.94 -14.45
CA ARG A 14 0.09 27.41 -14.94
C ARG A 14 -0.15 26.00 -14.37
N PRO A 15 -0.69 25.88 -13.15
CA PRO A 15 -0.74 24.60 -12.46
C PRO A 15 -1.65 23.59 -13.17
N VAL A 16 -2.87 23.99 -13.56
CA VAL A 16 -3.86 23.07 -14.15
C VAL A 16 -3.41 22.56 -15.51
N ASP A 17 -3.02 23.45 -16.42
CA ASP A 17 -2.56 23.07 -17.77
C ASP A 17 -1.31 22.16 -17.72
N THR A 18 -0.42 22.44 -16.77
CA THR A 18 0.81 21.65 -16.58
C THR A 18 0.50 20.25 -16.06
N LEU A 19 -0.42 20.12 -15.10
CA LEU A 19 -0.86 18.83 -14.58
C LEU A 19 -1.55 17.98 -15.64
N VAL A 20 -2.45 18.58 -16.44
CA VAL A 20 -3.11 17.87 -17.55
C VAL A 20 -2.07 17.37 -18.55
N ARG A 21 -1.12 18.23 -18.94
CA ARG A 21 -0.03 17.88 -19.85
C ARG A 21 0.83 16.74 -19.31
N TRP A 22 1.15 16.74 -18.02
CA TRP A 22 1.95 15.65 -17.43
C TRP A 22 1.14 14.36 -17.28
N GLN A 23 -0.16 14.44 -17.02
CA GLN A 23 -1.04 13.27 -16.93
C GLN A 23 -1.21 12.59 -18.29
N GLU A 24 -1.08 13.32 -19.39
CA GLU A 24 -1.03 12.77 -20.75
C GLU A 24 0.31 12.09 -21.09
N GLN A 25 1.33 12.25 -20.24
CA GLN A 25 2.61 11.55 -20.40
C GLN A 25 2.63 10.25 -19.61
N ARG A 26 3.23 9.21 -20.20
CA ARG A 26 3.42 7.90 -19.55
C ARG A 26 4.30 7.98 -18.29
N PHE A 27 5.17 8.99 -18.23
CA PHE A 27 6.16 9.14 -17.17
C PHE A 27 5.54 9.18 -15.77
N LEU A 28 4.48 9.96 -15.55
CA LEU A 28 3.84 10.04 -14.23
C LEU A 28 3.20 8.71 -13.80
N TRP A 29 2.54 8.02 -14.73
CA TRP A 29 1.88 6.74 -14.46
C TRP A 29 2.89 5.63 -14.16
N LEU A 30 4.00 5.58 -14.90
CA LEU A 30 5.11 4.66 -14.63
C LEU A 30 5.81 5.00 -13.31
N LEU A 31 6.02 6.27 -13.01
CA LEU A 31 6.60 6.71 -11.74
C LEU A 31 5.74 6.23 -10.57
N MET A 32 4.42 6.38 -10.65
CA MET A 32 3.49 5.89 -9.64
C MET A 32 3.57 4.36 -9.50
N ALA A 33 3.54 3.62 -10.61
CA ALA A 33 3.62 2.16 -10.59
C ALA A 33 4.95 1.66 -10.00
N ILE A 34 6.08 2.28 -10.36
CA ILE A 34 7.40 1.93 -9.85
C ILE A 34 7.51 2.27 -8.36
N ALA A 35 7.03 3.45 -7.95
CA ALA A 35 7.08 3.86 -6.54
C ALA A 35 6.26 2.91 -5.66
N MET A 36 5.01 2.62 -6.04
CA MET A 36 4.14 1.73 -5.26
C MET A 36 4.62 0.27 -5.31
N GLY A 37 5.09 -0.20 -6.47
CA GLY A 37 5.68 -1.54 -6.60
C GLY A 37 6.96 -1.69 -5.77
N GLY A 38 7.80 -0.66 -5.74
CA GLY A 38 9.00 -0.60 -4.92
C GLY A 38 8.69 -0.68 -3.42
N LEU A 39 7.64 0.02 -2.96
CA LEU A 39 7.20 -0.06 -1.57
C LEU A 39 6.68 -1.46 -1.20
N ILE A 40 5.98 -2.15 -2.11
CA ILE A 40 5.53 -3.53 -1.90
C ILE A 40 6.72 -4.48 -1.74
N ILE A 41 7.70 -4.37 -2.64
CA ILE A 41 8.92 -5.20 -2.59
C ILE A 41 9.71 -4.91 -1.32
N LEU A 42 9.86 -3.64 -0.96
CA LEU A 42 10.50 -3.24 0.29
C LEU A 42 9.76 -3.83 1.50
N ALA A 43 8.43 -3.72 1.55
CA ALA A 43 7.60 -4.27 2.61
C ALA A 43 7.80 -5.79 2.78
N HIS A 44 7.88 -6.52 1.67
CA HIS A 44 8.06 -7.98 1.71
C HIS A 44 9.50 -8.39 2.00
N SER A 45 10.44 -7.94 1.19
CA SER A 45 11.83 -8.38 1.27
C SER A 45 12.55 -7.87 2.52
N PHE A 46 12.28 -6.65 2.96
CA PHE A 46 12.96 -6.08 4.12
C PHE A 46 12.23 -6.42 5.43
N PHE A 47 10.93 -6.15 5.53
CA PHE A 47 10.24 -6.34 6.82
C PHE A 47 9.86 -7.81 7.07
N GLN A 48 9.33 -8.51 6.08
CA GLN A 48 8.88 -9.89 6.28
C GLN A 48 10.04 -10.89 6.24
N ILE A 49 10.95 -10.79 5.28
CA ILE A 49 12.06 -11.75 5.13
C ILE A 49 13.27 -11.40 5.99
N TYR A 50 13.73 -10.15 5.97
CA TYR A 50 14.96 -9.76 6.69
C TYR A 50 14.74 -9.50 8.19
N LEU A 51 13.66 -8.80 8.55
CA LEU A 51 13.32 -8.50 9.95
C LEU A 51 12.43 -9.56 10.61
N TYR A 52 11.92 -10.57 9.90
CA TYR A 52 11.02 -11.59 10.44
C TYR A 52 9.76 -11.01 11.12
N MET A 53 9.23 -9.91 10.61
CA MET A 53 7.97 -9.34 11.09
C MET A 53 6.78 -10.01 10.40
N ALA A 54 5.90 -10.62 11.19
CA ALA A 54 4.72 -11.29 10.67
C ALA A 54 3.70 -10.26 10.11
N PRO A 55 3.19 -10.43 8.88
CA PRO A 55 2.17 -9.54 8.33
C PRO A 55 0.85 -9.63 9.10
N CYS A 56 0.32 -8.47 9.45
CA CYS A 56 -0.99 -8.31 10.07
C CYS A 56 -2.11 -8.14 9.03
N GLU A 57 -3.38 -8.30 9.42
CA GLU A 57 -4.53 -8.13 8.53
C GLU A 57 -4.55 -6.74 7.85
N GLN A 58 -4.35 -5.67 8.62
CA GLN A 58 -4.33 -4.30 8.08
C GLN A 58 -3.13 -4.07 7.15
N CYS A 59 -1.99 -4.69 7.46
CA CYS A 59 -0.77 -4.63 6.67
C CYS A 59 -1.00 -5.24 5.28
N VAL A 60 -1.69 -6.38 5.22
CA VAL A 60 -2.09 -7.04 3.98
C VAL A 60 -3.06 -6.17 3.17
N TYR A 61 -4.03 -5.50 3.81
CA TYR A 61 -4.92 -4.59 3.10
C TYR A 61 -4.21 -3.36 2.52
N ILE A 62 -3.20 -2.83 3.23
CA ILE A 62 -2.36 -1.74 2.71
C ILE A 62 -1.58 -2.21 1.48
N ARG A 63 -0.98 -3.40 1.52
CA ARG A 63 -0.29 -4.00 0.35
C ARG A 63 -1.25 -4.16 -0.82
N TYR A 64 -2.45 -4.68 -0.58
CA TYR A 64 -3.49 -4.79 -1.61
C TYR A 64 -3.82 -3.43 -2.24
N ALA A 65 -4.00 -2.39 -1.43
CA ALA A 65 -4.25 -1.04 -1.93
C ALA A 65 -3.10 -0.53 -2.82
N MET A 66 -1.85 -0.80 -2.44
CA MET A 66 -0.67 -0.49 -3.27
C MET A 66 -0.67 -1.28 -4.59
N PHE A 67 -1.02 -2.57 -4.57
CA PHE A 67 -1.15 -3.38 -5.79
C PHE A 67 -2.20 -2.82 -6.75
N VAL A 68 -3.35 -2.38 -6.24
CA VAL A 68 -4.38 -1.71 -7.05
C VAL A 68 -3.83 -0.45 -7.72
N MET A 69 -3.02 0.34 -7.01
CA MET A 69 -2.36 1.52 -7.61
C MET A 69 -1.34 1.13 -8.68
N VAL A 70 -0.55 0.08 -8.46
CA VAL A 70 0.40 -0.42 -9.47
C VAL A 70 -0.33 -0.84 -10.74
N ILE A 71 -1.39 -1.64 -10.62
CA ILE A 71 -2.19 -2.11 -11.75
C ILE A 71 -2.84 -0.92 -12.46
N GLY A 72 -3.43 0.02 -11.71
CA GLY A 72 -4.01 1.24 -12.27
C GLY A 72 -2.99 2.10 -13.03
N GLY A 73 -1.78 2.24 -12.48
CA GLY A 73 -0.68 2.95 -13.12
C GLY A 73 -0.20 2.29 -14.41
N VAL A 74 -0.05 0.97 -14.41
CA VAL A 74 0.32 0.22 -15.61
C VAL A 74 -0.76 0.34 -16.69
N ILE A 75 -2.04 0.20 -16.33
CA ILE A 75 -3.16 0.35 -17.29
C ILE A 75 -3.16 1.74 -17.92
N ALA A 76 -3.07 2.81 -17.12
CA ALA A 76 -3.04 4.16 -17.65
C ALA A 76 -1.77 4.47 -18.46
N ALA A 77 -0.63 3.82 -18.15
CA ALA A 77 0.61 3.98 -18.89
C ALA A 77 0.56 3.39 -20.31
N ILE A 78 -0.29 2.40 -20.60
CA ILE A 78 -0.42 1.81 -21.94
C ILE A 78 -0.81 2.88 -22.97
N ASN A 79 -1.88 3.63 -22.70
CA ASN A 79 -2.33 4.72 -23.56
C ASN A 79 -2.91 5.87 -22.73
N PRO A 80 -2.07 6.82 -22.26
CA PRO A 80 -2.51 7.93 -21.42
C PRO A 80 -3.39 8.95 -22.16
N LYS A 81 -3.41 8.90 -23.51
CA LYS A 81 -4.29 9.73 -24.34
C LYS A 81 -5.72 9.20 -24.38
N ASN A 82 -5.93 7.92 -24.11
CA ASN A 82 -7.27 7.35 -24.04
C ASN A 82 -7.92 7.72 -22.70
N ILE A 83 -9.01 8.48 -22.76
CA ILE A 83 -9.74 8.98 -21.59
C ILE A 83 -10.22 7.82 -20.71
N VAL A 84 -10.59 6.68 -21.29
CA VAL A 84 -11.09 5.51 -20.53
C VAL A 84 -9.99 4.90 -19.66
N LEU A 85 -8.81 4.61 -20.24
CA LEU A 85 -7.69 4.02 -19.47
C LEU A 85 -7.18 5.01 -18.41
N LYS A 86 -7.14 6.30 -18.76
CA LYS A 86 -6.79 7.37 -17.82
C LYS A 86 -7.75 7.41 -16.64
N LEU A 87 -9.06 7.29 -16.88
CA LEU A 87 -10.07 7.29 -15.84
C LEU A 87 -9.94 6.06 -14.93
N ILE A 88 -9.72 4.88 -15.50
CA ILE A 88 -9.49 3.63 -14.73
C ILE A 88 -8.27 3.79 -13.82
N GLY A 89 -7.13 4.27 -14.34
CA GLY A 89 -5.94 4.49 -13.53
C GLY A 89 -6.15 5.54 -12.44
N CYS A 90 -6.91 6.59 -12.73
CA CYS A 90 -7.26 7.63 -11.77
C CYS A 90 -8.13 7.08 -10.63
N ILE A 91 -9.17 6.31 -10.96
CA ILE A 91 -10.05 5.66 -9.97
C ILE A 91 -9.23 4.71 -9.10
N ALA A 92 -8.37 3.88 -9.70
CA ALA A 92 -7.51 2.96 -8.98
C ALA A 92 -6.53 3.70 -8.04
N ALA A 93 -5.94 4.81 -8.49
CA ALA A 93 -5.04 5.64 -7.69
C ALA A 93 -5.75 6.25 -6.48
N PHE A 94 -6.93 6.84 -6.67
CA PHE A 94 -7.72 7.41 -5.59
C PHE A 94 -8.24 6.35 -4.62
N TYR A 95 -8.78 5.25 -5.15
CA TYR A 95 -9.24 4.13 -4.34
C TYR A 95 -8.11 3.56 -3.48
N GLY A 96 -6.96 3.27 -4.08
CA GLY A 96 -5.79 2.75 -3.37
C GLY A 96 -5.26 3.73 -2.32
N SER A 97 -5.24 5.03 -2.62
CA SER A 97 -4.80 6.06 -1.67
C SER A 97 -5.75 6.17 -0.47
N ILE A 98 -7.06 6.24 -0.71
CA ILE A 98 -8.07 6.37 0.35
C ILE A 98 -8.07 5.13 1.24
N MET A 99 -8.09 3.93 0.64
CA MET A 99 -8.08 2.67 1.39
C MET A 99 -6.77 2.50 2.16
N GLY A 100 -5.63 2.79 1.53
CA GLY A 100 -4.32 2.74 2.19
C GLY A 100 -4.27 3.65 3.43
N ILE A 101 -4.70 4.91 3.30
CA ILE A 101 -4.75 5.85 4.43
C ILE A 101 -5.68 5.32 5.53
N LYS A 102 -6.88 4.84 5.18
CA LYS A 102 -7.86 4.33 6.14
C LYS A 102 -7.29 3.17 6.97
N PHE A 103 -6.64 2.21 6.31
CA PHE A 103 -6.03 1.07 6.98
C PHE A 103 -4.79 1.46 7.80
N SER A 104 -3.97 2.39 7.32
CA SER A 104 -2.84 2.92 8.08
C SER A 104 -3.29 3.65 9.36
N ILE A 105 -4.34 4.46 9.29
CA ILE A 105 -4.90 5.13 10.49
C ILE A 105 -5.43 4.09 11.47
N LYS A 106 -6.16 3.09 10.99
CA LYS A 106 -6.67 2.00 11.84
C LYS A 106 -5.52 1.25 12.52
N LEU A 107 -4.48 0.89 11.77
CA LEU A 107 -3.31 0.20 12.30
C LEU A 107 -2.57 1.06 13.34
N ASN A 108 -2.41 2.36 13.08
CA ASN A 108 -1.79 3.27 14.04
C ASN A 108 -2.60 3.39 15.34
N GLY A 109 -3.94 3.45 15.23
CA GLY A 109 -4.82 3.43 16.40
C GLY A 109 -4.67 2.16 17.23
N ILE A 110 -4.60 0.99 16.57
CA ILE A 110 -4.36 -0.30 17.25
C ILE A 110 -2.97 -0.31 17.91
N HIS A 111 -1.93 0.14 17.19
CA HIS A 111 -0.56 0.16 17.72
C HIS A 111 -0.46 1.02 18.98
N HIS A 112 -1.07 2.21 18.99
CA HIS A 112 -1.12 3.05 20.19
C HIS A 112 -1.88 2.36 21.32
N ALA A 113 -3.04 1.77 21.06
CA ALA A 113 -3.82 1.07 22.09
C ALA A 113 -3.05 -0.09 22.73
N VAL A 114 -2.33 -0.89 21.94
CA VAL A 114 -1.54 -2.03 22.43
C VAL A 114 -0.34 -1.58 23.29
N HIS A 115 0.25 -0.42 22.98
CA HIS A 115 1.43 0.09 23.69
C HIS A 115 1.10 1.02 24.87
N ASN A 116 -0.16 1.38 25.05
CA ASN A 116 -0.59 2.15 26.21
C ASN A 116 -0.75 1.23 27.42
N ALA A 117 -0.34 1.71 28.60
CA ALA A 117 -0.42 0.95 29.85
C ALA A 117 -1.86 0.82 30.40
N ASP A 118 -2.79 1.62 29.90
CA ASP A 118 -4.19 1.64 30.34
C ASP A 118 -5.01 0.55 29.62
N PRO A 119 -5.51 -0.49 30.34
CA PRO A 119 -6.23 -1.61 29.73
C PRO A 119 -7.58 -1.19 29.10
N ASP A 120 -8.14 -0.04 29.48
CA ASP A 120 -9.35 0.52 28.89
C ASP A 120 -9.14 1.01 27.45
N SER A 121 -7.89 1.28 27.04
CA SER A 121 -7.57 1.68 25.67
C SER A 121 -7.70 0.52 24.66
N LEU A 122 -7.69 -0.73 25.14
CA LEU A 122 -7.97 -1.93 24.33
C LEU A 122 -9.48 -2.17 24.16
N PHE A 123 -10.31 -1.64 25.05
CA PHE A 123 -11.75 -1.88 25.05
C PHE A 123 -12.44 -1.03 23.98
N GLY A 124 -12.75 -1.65 22.83
CA GLY A 124 -13.39 -0.97 21.69
C GLY A 124 -12.54 -0.94 20.42
N VAL A 125 -11.32 -1.47 20.46
CA VAL A 125 -10.51 -1.65 19.26
C VAL A 125 -10.89 -2.99 18.62
N GLN A 126 -11.44 -2.96 17.41
CA GLN A 126 -11.73 -4.18 16.65
C GLN A 126 -10.40 -4.91 16.39
N GLY A 127 -10.20 -6.05 17.05
CA GLY A 127 -9.06 -6.94 16.82
C GLY A 127 -8.96 -7.35 15.35
N CYS A 128 -7.77 -7.74 14.94
CA CYS A 128 -7.54 -8.24 13.59
C CYS A 128 -7.91 -9.72 13.47
N SER A 129 -8.49 -10.09 12.34
CA SER A 129 -8.81 -11.48 12.02
C SER A 129 -7.65 -12.15 11.29
N THR A 130 -7.46 -13.45 11.54
CA THR A 130 -6.51 -14.27 10.77
C THR A 130 -7.01 -14.57 9.35
N ASP A 131 -8.31 -14.42 9.12
CA ASP A 131 -8.96 -14.61 7.83
C ASP A 131 -9.36 -13.26 7.22
N PRO A 132 -8.60 -12.74 6.23
CA PRO A 132 -8.88 -11.44 5.62
C PRO A 132 -10.02 -11.55 4.60
N THR A 133 -10.87 -10.54 4.57
CA THR A 133 -11.93 -10.40 3.54
C THR A 133 -11.56 -9.30 2.56
N PHE A 134 -11.26 -9.68 1.31
CA PHE A 134 -10.94 -8.72 0.25
C PHE A 134 -12.22 -8.18 -0.43
N PRO A 135 -12.18 -6.95 -0.96
CA PRO A 135 -13.30 -6.43 -1.76
C PRO A 135 -13.60 -7.38 -2.93
N PHE A 136 -14.89 -7.58 -3.23
CA PHE A 136 -15.41 -8.59 -4.16
C PHE A 136 -15.19 -10.05 -3.76
N ASN A 137 -14.85 -10.34 -2.50
CA ASN A 137 -14.64 -11.70 -1.98
C ASN A 137 -13.64 -12.52 -2.81
N LEU A 138 -12.58 -11.88 -3.34
CA LEU A 138 -11.55 -12.63 -4.04
C LEU A 138 -10.69 -13.42 -3.02
N PRO A 139 -10.39 -14.70 -3.28
CA PRO A 139 -9.57 -15.55 -2.41
C PRO A 139 -8.07 -15.27 -2.57
N LEU A 140 -7.63 -14.01 -2.42
CA LEU A 140 -6.21 -13.63 -2.59
C LEU A 140 -5.30 -14.33 -1.57
N ALA A 141 -5.80 -14.56 -0.36
CA ALA A 141 -5.07 -15.27 0.68
C ALA A 141 -4.80 -16.74 0.32
N GLU A 142 -5.65 -17.35 -0.52
CA GLU A 142 -5.45 -18.72 -1.02
C GLU A 142 -4.57 -18.73 -2.27
N TRP A 143 -4.74 -17.75 -3.17
CA TRP A 143 -3.99 -17.69 -4.43
C TRP A 143 -2.52 -17.31 -4.24
N ALA A 144 -2.24 -16.38 -3.33
CA ALA A 144 -0.89 -15.89 -3.05
C ALA A 144 -0.70 -15.65 -1.53
N PRO A 145 -0.66 -16.73 -0.73
CA PRO A 145 -0.63 -16.66 0.73
C PRO A 145 0.59 -15.91 1.25
N GLU A 146 1.74 -16.03 0.59
CA GLU A 146 2.98 -15.34 0.98
C GLU A 146 2.81 -13.81 1.06
N TRP A 147 1.94 -13.25 0.22
CA TRP A 147 1.74 -11.80 0.10
C TRP A 147 0.49 -11.31 0.83
N PHE A 148 -0.56 -12.15 0.87
CA PHE A 148 -1.91 -11.75 1.29
C PHE A 148 -2.50 -12.57 2.45
N LYS A 149 -1.74 -13.47 3.06
CA LYS A 149 -2.18 -14.19 4.27
C LYS A 149 -1.60 -13.51 5.53
N PRO A 150 -2.45 -13.06 6.47
CA PRO A 150 -2.02 -12.59 7.78
C PRO A 150 -1.44 -13.75 8.59
N THR A 151 -0.34 -13.51 9.28
CA THR A 151 0.28 -14.48 10.20
C THR A 151 0.59 -13.89 11.57
N GLY A 152 0.32 -12.59 11.78
CA GLY A 152 0.56 -11.90 13.03
C GLY A 152 -0.61 -11.01 13.46
N ASP A 153 -0.62 -10.65 14.74
CA ASP A 153 -1.59 -9.76 15.32
C ASP A 153 -1.28 -8.30 15.00
N CYS A 154 -2.33 -7.48 14.84
CA CYS A 154 -2.15 -6.06 14.56
C CYS A 154 -1.62 -5.32 15.79
N GLY A 155 -0.71 -4.36 15.55
CA GLY A 155 -0.15 -3.49 16.59
C GLY A 155 1.13 -4.01 17.22
N TYR A 156 1.44 -5.30 17.07
CA TYR A 156 2.70 -5.90 17.50
C TYR A 156 3.75 -5.81 16.39
N ASP A 157 4.89 -5.20 16.69
CA ASP A 157 6.02 -4.95 15.79
C ASP A 157 7.28 -5.74 16.19
N ALA A 158 7.15 -6.68 17.12
CA ALA A 158 8.25 -7.53 17.54
C ALA A 158 8.63 -8.55 16.44
N PRO A 159 9.93 -8.67 16.10
CA PRO A 159 10.39 -9.66 15.13
C PRO A 159 10.30 -11.08 15.74
N ILE A 160 9.73 -12.03 14.98
CA ILE A 160 9.58 -13.43 15.40
C ILE A 160 10.67 -14.23 14.70
N VAL A 161 11.88 -14.20 15.27
CA VAL A 161 13.00 -14.98 14.75
C VAL A 161 12.76 -16.47 15.01
N PRO A 162 12.88 -17.34 13.99
CA PRO A 162 12.77 -18.78 14.19
C PRO A 162 13.88 -19.26 15.13
N ASP A 163 13.50 -19.87 16.25
CA ASP A 163 14.44 -20.41 17.24
C ASP A 163 15.14 -21.63 16.62
N TRP A 164 16.45 -21.53 16.39
CA TRP A 164 17.27 -22.61 15.80
C TRP A 164 17.27 -23.90 16.62
N ARG A 165 16.72 -23.88 17.84
CA ARG A 165 16.52 -25.06 18.70
C ARG A 165 15.29 -25.90 18.34
N ASN A 166 14.37 -25.38 17.54
CA ASN A 166 13.13 -26.08 17.14
C ASN A 166 13.10 -26.43 15.64
N ALA A 167 14.20 -26.22 14.91
CA ALA A 167 14.36 -26.63 13.52
C ALA A 167 14.83 -28.09 13.46
N GLN A 168 13.95 -29.02 13.83
CA GLN A 168 14.17 -30.46 13.72
C GLN A 168 12.91 -31.17 13.24
#